data_AF-A0A0B7MDR2-F1
#
_entry.id   AF-A0A0B7MDR2-F1
#
_cell.length_a   1.000
_cell.length_b   1.000
_cell.length_c   1.000
_cell.angle_alpha   90.00
_cell.angle_beta   90.00
_cell.angle_gamma   90.00
#
_symmetry.space_group_name_H-M   'P 1'
#
loop_
_entity.id
_entity.type
_entity.pdbx_description
1 polymer ?
#
loop_
_entity_poly.entity_id
_entity_poly.type
_entity_poly.pdbx_seq_one_letter_code
_entity_poly.pdbx_strand_id
1 'polypeptide(L)'
;MHGSFLGKQPCHDLDIAIFFDDSLADEAILDLTLELTVTLTCKIHLPVDVRSLNQANTGFRYHVTKGVLLISKDEEETYDFMEKTWRDYLDFQPLAMQVLKDLIDKY
;
A
#
# COMPACT_ATOMS: atom_id res chain seq x y z
N MET A 1 -8.42 -1.47 -0.43
CA MET A 1 -8.64 -0.20 -1.15
C MET A 1 -8.08 0.94 -0.34
N HIS A 2 -7.22 1.75 -0.94
CA HIS A 2 -6.70 2.98 -0.35
C HIS A 2 -6.83 4.12 -1.38
N GLY A 3 -6.35 5.32 -1.06
CA GLY A 3 -6.33 6.43 -2.03
C GLY A 3 -7.66 7.17 -2.19
N SER A 4 -7.78 7.88 -3.32
CA SER A 4 -8.88 8.80 -3.69
C SER A 4 -10.26 8.16 -3.66
N PHE A 5 -10.34 6.83 -3.77
CA PHE A 5 -11.60 6.08 -3.79
C PHE A 5 -12.33 6.10 -2.45
N LEU A 6 -11.63 6.40 -1.35
CA LEU A 6 -12.21 6.57 -0.01
C LEU A 6 -12.77 7.98 0.24
N GLY A 7 -12.55 8.92 -0.69
CA GLY A 7 -13.03 10.29 -0.63
C GLY A 7 -14.31 10.52 -1.43
N LYS A 8 -15.12 11.52 -1.05
CA LYS A 8 -16.35 11.96 -1.75
C LYS A 8 -16.09 12.62 -3.13
N GLN A 9 -14.95 12.38 -3.76
CA GLN A 9 -14.58 12.95 -5.06
C GLN A 9 -14.69 11.89 -6.16
N PRO A 10 -14.91 12.28 -7.43
CA PRO A 10 -14.92 11.34 -8.54
C PRO A 10 -13.54 10.68 -8.64
N CYS A 11 -13.48 9.41 -8.23
CA CYS A 11 -12.25 8.63 -8.30
C CYS A 11 -12.10 8.08 -9.71
N HIS A 12 -10.97 8.41 -10.37
CA HIS A 12 -10.70 8.03 -11.75
C HIS A 12 -9.92 6.72 -11.86
N ASP A 13 -9.34 6.25 -10.76
CA ASP A 13 -8.49 5.07 -10.62
C ASP A 13 -8.84 4.27 -9.37
N LEU A 14 -8.67 2.94 -9.43
CA LEU A 14 -8.88 2.04 -8.30
C LEU A 14 -7.53 1.54 -7.78
N ASP A 15 -7.13 2.04 -6.61
CA ASP A 15 -5.89 1.59 -5.97
C ASP A 15 -6.12 0.32 -5.12
N ILE A 16 -5.44 -0.75 -5.49
CA ILE A 16 -5.46 -2.04 -4.80
C ILE A 16 -4.05 -2.38 -4.34
N ALA A 17 -3.92 -2.62 -3.04
CA ALA A 17 -2.69 -3.17 -2.48
C ALA A 17 -2.88 -4.63 -2.11
N ILE A 18 -1.87 -5.45 -2.43
CA ILE A 18 -1.88 -6.89 -2.21
C ILE A 18 -0.65 -7.26 -1.38
N PHE A 19 -0.88 -8.02 -0.32
CA PHE A 19 0.16 -8.71 0.42
C PHE A 19 0.31 -10.11 -0.16
N PHE A 20 1.50 -10.42 -0.67
CA PHE A 20 1.86 -11.72 -1.20
C PHE A 20 2.57 -12.54 -0.14
N ASP A 21 2.57 -13.86 -0.33
CA ASP A 21 3.33 -14.77 0.52
C ASP A 21 4.84 -14.53 0.37
N ASP A 22 5.57 -14.42 1.48
CA ASP A 22 7.01 -14.16 1.50
C ASP A 22 7.86 -15.28 0.86
N SER A 23 7.27 -16.45 0.57
CA SER A 23 7.92 -17.52 -0.20
C SER A 23 8.02 -17.24 -1.70
N LEU A 24 7.30 -16.24 -2.21
CA LEU A 24 7.36 -15.84 -3.61
C LEU A 24 8.60 -15.01 -3.90
N ALA A 25 9.25 -15.30 -5.03
CA ALA A 25 10.35 -14.48 -5.51
C ALA A 25 9.85 -13.10 -5.96
N ASP A 26 10.69 -12.07 -5.79
CA ASP A 26 10.38 -10.68 -6.17
C ASP A 26 9.94 -10.54 -7.63
N GLU A 27 10.55 -11.31 -8.54
CA GLU A 27 10.19 -11.37 -9.97
C GLU A 27 8.76 -11.90 -10.16
N ALA A 28 8.39 -12.96 -9.44
CA ALA A 28 7.05 -13.54 -9.50
C ALA A 28 6.00 -12.58 -8.93
N ILE A 29 6.33 -11.86 -7.85
CA ILE A 29 5.46 -10.83 -7.26
C ILE A 29 5.20 -9.71 -8.27
N LEU A 30 6.24 -9.25 -8.98
CA LEU A 30 6.13 -8.23 -10.01
C LEU A 30 5.24 -8.68 -11.16
N ASP A 31 5.49 -9.88 -11.69
CA ASP A 31 4.73 -10.46 -12.80
C ASP A 31 3.25 -10.61 -12.45
N LEU A 32 2.94 -11.15 -11.26
CA LEU A 32 1.58 -11.28 -10.74
C LEU A 32 0.91 -9.91 -10.58
N THR A 33 1.63 -8.92 -10.05
CA THR A 33 1.12 -7.57 -9.87
C THR A 33 0.73 -6.94 -11.21
N LEU A 34 1.58 -7.11 -12.24
CA LEU A 34 1.34 -6.60 -13.59
C LEU A 34 0.14 -7.30 -14.25
N GLU A 35 0.08 -8.63 -14.15
CA GLU A 35 -1.03 -9.43 -14.68
C GLU A 35 -2.36 -9.04 -14.04
N LEU A 36 -2.39 -8.88 -12.72
CA LEU A 36 -3.58 -8.47 -11.97
C LEU A 36 -4.03 -7.06 -12.35
N THR A 37 -3.09 -6.13 -12.50
CA THR A 37 -3.35 -4.75 -12.96
C THR A 37 -4.10 -4.75 -14.30
N VAL A 38 -3.55 -5.45 -15.29
CA VAL A 38 -4.15 -5.54 -16.62
C VAL A 38 -5.50 -6.24 -16.57
N THR A 39 -5.57 -7.39 -15.88
CA THR A 39 -6.79 -8.21 -15.81
C THR A 39 -7.95 -7.47 -15.14
N LEU A 40 -7.69 -6.78 -14.03
CA LEU A 40 -8.70 -6.03 -13.30
C LEU A 40 -9.13 -4.78 -14.07
N THR A 41 -8.18 -4.08 -14.70
CA THR A 41 -8.49 -2.94 -15.57
C THR A 41 -9.42 -3.35 -16.72
N CYS A 42 -9.12 -4.46 -17.40
CA CYS A 42 -9.94 -4.99 -18.48
C CYS A 42 -11.34 -5.43 -18.00
N LYS A 43 -11.46 -6.03 -16.81
CA LYS A 43 -12.74 -6.50 -16.27
C LYS A 43 -13.62 -5.36 -15.76
N ILE A 44 -13.03 -4.41 -15.05
CA ILE A 44 -13.75 -3.32 -14.36
C ILE A 44 -13.99 -2.14 -15.32
N HIS A 45 -13.28 -2.09 -16.46
CA HIS A 45 -13.33 -0.99 -17.43
C HIS A 45 -12.99 0.37 -16.80
N LEU A 46 -12.16 0.34 -15.76
CA LEU A 46 -11.63 1.49 -15.04
C LEU A 46 -10.13 1.24 -14.82
N PRO A 47 -9.26 2.27 -14.87
CA PRO A 47 -7.85 2.12 -14.49
C PRO A 47 -7.74 1.55 -13.07
N VAL A 48 -7.06 0.41 -12.92
CA VAL A 48 -6.73 -0.18 -11.62
C VAL A 48 -5.23 -0.11 -11.44
N ASP A 49 -4.74 0.41 -10.31
CA ASP A 49 -3.33 0.35 -9.93
C ASP A 49 -3.16 -0.72 -8.84
N VAL A 50 -2.45 -1.81 -9.16
CA VAL A 50 -2.16 -2.86 -8.19
C VAL A 50 -0.74 -2.69 -7.69
N ARG A 51 -0.55 -2.66 -6.37
CA ARG A 51 0.77 -2.54 -5.73
C ARG A 51 1.03 -3.65 -4.72
N SER A 52 2.22 -4.23 -4.79
CA SER A 52 2.69 -5.18 -3.79
C SER A 52 3.05 -4.47 -2.48
N LEU A 53 2.55 -4.98 -1.35
CA LEU A 53 2.88 -4.50 -0.02
C LEU A 53 4.22 -5.01 0.50
N ASN A 54 4.69 -6.18 0.02
CA ASN A 54 5.95 -6.78 0.44
C ASN A 54 7.14 -5.89 0.12
N GLN A 55 7.09 -5.19 -1.02
CA GLN A 55 8.15 -4.31 -1.51
C GLN A 55 7.88 -2.82 -1.24
N ALA A 56 6.73 -2.49 -0.64
CA ALA A 56 6.34 -1.11 -0.43
C ALA A 56 7.06 -0.47 0.77
N ASN A 57 7.33 0.83 0.66
CA ASN A 57 7.88 1.59 1.77
C ASN A 57 6.89 1.66 2.96
N THR A 58 7.42 1.87 4.16
CA THR A 58 6.62 1.94 5.41
C THR A 58 5.50 2.98 5.36
N GLY A 59 5.74 4.14 4.73
CA GLY A 59 4.72 5.17 4.60
C GLY A 59 3.53 4.70 3.75
N PHE A 60 3.78 4.07 2.62
CA PHE A 60 2.76 3.51 1.75
C PHE A 60 2.01 2.39 2.46
N ARG A 61 2.71 1.43 3.07
CA ARG A 61 2.09 0.35 3.87
C ARG A 61 1.14 0.93 4.92
N TYR A 62 1.58 1.94 5.66
CA TYR A 62 0.76 2.63 6.66
C TYR A 62 -0.50 3.27 6.04
N HIS A 63 -0.36 3.98 4.92
CA HIS A 63 -1.51 4.55 4.20
C HIS A 63 -2.49 3.49 3.69
N VAL A 64 -1.99 2.34 3.24
CA VAL A 64 -2.83 1.20 2.85
C VAL A 64 -3.62 0.66 4.03
N THR A 65 -2.97 0.49 5.18
CA THR A 65 -3.64 -0.03 6.39
C THR A 65 -4.73 0.90 6.93
N LYS A 66 -4.70 2.19 6.57
CA LYS A 66 -5.79 3.15 6.86
C LYS A 66 -6.98 3.05 5.90
N GLY A 67 -6.85 2.27 4.83
CA GLY A 67 -7.89 2.05 3.85
C GLY A 67 -8.91 1.01 4.29
N VAL A 68 -9.61 0.45 3.31
CA VAL A 68 -10.58 -0.63 3.49
C VAL A 68 -9.96 -1.96 3.10
N LEU A 69 -9.93 -2.92 4.03
CA LEU A 69 -9.58 -4.30 3.76
C LEU A 69 -10.66 -4.93 2.87
N LEU A 70 -10.26 -5.47 1.72
CA LEU A 70 -11.19 -6.13 0.79
C LEU A 70 -11.34 -7.61 1.09
N ILE A 71 -10.21 -8.30 1.22
CA ILE A 71 -10.11 -9.74 1.41
C ILE A 71 -8.93 -9.99 2.33
N SER A 72 -9.10 -10.90 3.28
CA SER A 72 -8.01 -11.48 4.05
C SER A 72 -8.14 -12.99 4.02
N LYS A 73 -7.01 -13.67 3.85
CA LYS A 73 -6.91 -15.13 3.89
C LYS A 73 -6.64 -15.61 5.32
N ASP A 74 -5.82 -14.87 6.04
CA ASP A 74 -5.45 -15.10 7.43
C ASP A 74 -5.52 -13.77 8.19
N GLU A 75 -6.42 -13.71 9.17
CA GLU A 75 -6.61 -12.50 9.98
C GLU A 75 -5.40 -12.24 10.89
N GLU A 76 -4.75 -13.29 11.41
CA GLU A 76 -3.60 -13.15 12.30
C GLU A 76 -2.43 -12.52 11.54
N GLU A 77 -2.14 -13.01 10.34
CA GLU A 77 -1.13 -12.43 9.46
C GLU A 77 -1.46 -10.98 9.07
N THR A 78 -2.75 -10.67 8.91
CA THR A 78 -3.20 -9.30 8.62
C THR A 78 -2.92 -8.37 9.80
N TYR A 79 -3.26 -8.78 11.02
CA TYR A 79 -3.01 -7.99 12.23
C TYR A 79 -1.52 -7.84 12.50
N ASP A 80 -0.73 -8.90 12.37
CA ASP A 80 0.73 -8.86 12.52
C ASP A 80 1.37 -7.86 11.54
N PHE A 81 0.95 -7.89 10.27
CA PHE A 81 1.39 -6.94 9.27
C PHE A 81 1.01 -5.50 9.64
N MET A 82 -0.23 -5.27 10.09
CA MET A 82 -0.71 -3.95 10.51
C MET A 82 0.09 -3.43 11.71
N GLU A 83 0.24 -4.22 12.77
CA GLU A 83 0.99 -3.83 13.97
C GLU A 83 2.44 -3.50 13.66
N LYS A 84 3.11 -4.36 12.87
CA LYS A 84 4.49 -4.12 12.43
C LYS A 84 4.60 -2.84 11.62
N THR A 85 3.70 -2.63 10.66
CA THR A 85 3.68 -1.43 9.83
C THR A 85 3.48 -0.16 10.65
N TRP A 86 2.56 -0.17 11.62
CA TRP A 86 2.28 0.98 12.48
C TRP A 86 3.44 1.30 13.40
N ARG A 87 4.08 0.27 13.97
CA ARG A 87 5.29 0.42 14.78
C ARG A 87 6.42 1.04 13.97
N ASP A 88 6.76 0.45 12.83
CA ASP A 88 7.80 0.94 11.93
C ASP A 88 7.54 2.40 11.51
N TYR A 89 6.28 2.74 11.22
CA TYR A 89 5.90 4.09 10.81
C TYR A 89 6.04 5.10 11.95
N LEU A 90 5.55 4.77 13.15
CA LEU A 90 5.61 5.66 14.31
C LEU A 90 7.04 5.85 14.81
N ASP A 91 7.90 4.85 14.68
CA ASP A 91 9.33 4.98 14.99
C ASP A 91 10.05 5.88 13.96
N PHE A 92 9.65 5.83 12.69
CA PHE A 92 10.22 6.65 11.63
C PHE A 92 9.68 8.09 11.58
N GLN A 93 8.43 8.31 12.00
CA GLN A 93 7.73 9.59 11.87
C GLN A 93 8.48 10.78 12.54
N PRO A 94 9.01 10.67 13.77
CA PRO A 94 9.76 11.77 14.39
C PRO A 94 11.01 12.16 13.60
N LEU A 95 11.74 11.17 13.07
CA LEU A 95 12.94 11.40 12.26
C LEU A 95 12.59 12.11 10.96
N ALA A 96 11.55 11.65 10.26
CA ALA A 96 11.08 12.28 9.04
C ALA A 96 10.66 13.75 9.28
N MET A 97 10.00 14.02 10.40
CA MET A 97 9.59 15.38 10.78
C MET A 97 10.78 16.29 11.07
N GLN A 98 11.81 15.79 11.77
CA GLN A 98 13.04 16.54 12.02
C GLN A 98 13.77 16.88 10.72
N VAL A 99 13.96 15.90 9.82
CA VAL A 99 14.58 16.13 8.52
C VAL A 99 13.81 17.16 7.70
N LEU A 100 12.48 17.07 7.67
CA LEU A 100 11.65 18.04 6.97
C LEU A 100 11.81 19.45 7.55
N LYS A 101 11.83 19.57 8.88
CA LYS A 101 12.02 20.85 9.55
C LYS A 101 13.39 21.45 9.23
N ASP A 102 14.46 20.66 9.28
CA ASP A 102 15.82 21.09 8.95
C ASP A 102 15.96 21.55 7.49
N LEU A 103 15.20 20.94 6.56
CA LEU A 103 15.16 21.34 5.16
C LEU A 103 14.42 22.66 4.95
N ILE A 104 13.33 22.89 5.69
CA ILE A 104 12.53 24.12 5.61
C ILE A 104 13.25 25.28 6.28
N ASP A 105 13.86 25.07 7.45
CA ASP A 105 14.61 26.10 8.19
C ASP A 105 15.91 26.54 7.48
N LYS A 106 16.35 25.80 6.45
CA LYS A 106 17.52 26.13 5.61
C LYS A 106 17.21 27.07 4.44
N TYR A 107 15.95 27.43 4.20
CA TYR A 107 15.50 28.38 3.18
C TYR A 107 14.83 29.60 3.82
#